data_AF-A0A9E4J3X1-F1
#
_entry.id   AF-A0A9E4J3X1-F1
#
_cell.length_a   1.000
_cell.length_b   1.000
_cell.length_c   1.000
_cell.angle_alpha   90.00
_cell.angle_beta   90.00
_cell.angle_gamma   90.00
#
_symmetry.space_group_name_H-M   'P 1'
#
loop_
_entity.id
_entity.type
_entity.pdbx_description
1 polymer ?
#
loop_
_entity_poly.entity_id
_entity_poly.type
_entity_poly.pdbx_seq_one_letter_code
_entity_poly.pdbx_strand_id
1 'polypeptide(L)'
;MDYWALRGALNVPKEAFISYPGCEKDSDPTPLIGWAGWNHLQRAQAIISLYQERKTEDGWPAERLMPMLVGLHELMFWLELWHSKPESGSQNPSAEFKAFLDAELATHKLSISDLEAWRPPTRSAASKAGKSPRKRQATPEEPSYEG
;
A
#
# COMPACT_ATOMS: atom_id res chain seq x y z
N MET A 1 -21.98 14.04 -27.40
CA MET A 1 -22.45 13.19 -26.31
C MET A 1 -22.47 11.77 -26.83
N ASP A 2 -21.68 10.88 -26.23
CA ASP A 2 -21.90 9.43 -26.15
C ASP A 2 -20.65 8.77 -25.54
N TYR A 3 -20.45 9.02 -24.24
CA TYR A 3 -19.33 8.45 -23.48
C TYR A 3 -19.56 6.97 -23.10
N TRP A 4 -20.71 6.40 -23.50
CA TRP A 4 -21.18 5.08 -23.09
C TRP A 4 -20.98 3.98 -24.14
N ALA A 5 -20.66 4.34 -25.39
CA ALA A 5 -20.56 3.37 -26.49
C ALA A 5 -19.30 2.47 -26.43
N LEU A 6 -18.34 2.75 -25.54
CA LEU A 6 -17.11 1.96 -25.38
C LEU A 6 -17.16 0.97 -24.20
N ARG A 7 -18.27 0.90 -23.46
CA ARG A 7 -18.42 -0.09 -22.38
C ARG A 7 -18.93 -1.40 -22.99
N GLY A 8 -18.00 -2.28 -23.37
CA GLY A 8 -18.33 -3.64 -23.81
C GLY A 8 -19.11 -4.41 -22.73
N ALA A 9 -19.86 -5.44 -23.13
CA ALA A 9 -20.66 -6.32 -22.26
C ALA A 9 -19.85 -7.13 -21.22
N LEU A 10 -18.55 -6.85 -21.12
CA LEU A 10 -17.57 -7.47 -20.23
C LEU A 10 -17.19 -6.57 -19.05
N ASN A 11 -18.07 -5.66 -18.62
CA ASN A 11 -17.90 -4.96 -17.35
C ASN A 11 -18.42 -5.83 -16.21
N VAL A 12 -17.89 -7.05 -16.12
CA VAL A 12 -18.16 -7.95 -15.00
C VAL A 12 -17.16 -7.58 -13.92
N PRO A 13 -17.58 -7.15 -12.71
CA PRO A 13 -16.67 -6.83 -11.59
C PRO A 13 -15.69 -7.97 -11.23
N LYS A 14 -15.92 -9.17 -11.77
CA LYS A 14 -15.23 -10.43 -11.50
C LYS A 14 -13.84 -10.52 -12.14
N GLU A 15 -13.50 -9.66 -13.10
CA GLU A 15 -12.22 -9.69 -13.84
C GLU A 15 -11.37 -8.43 -13.63
N ALA A 16 -11.71 -7.57 -12.66
CA ALA A 16 -10.87 -6.44 -12.31
C ALA A 16 -9.81 -6.83 -11.26
N PHE A 17 -8.70 -6.11 -11.25
CA PHE A 17 -7.63 -6.22 -10.27
C PHE A 17 -7.35 -4.84 -9.67
N ILE A 18 -6.99 -4.79 -8.39
CA ILE A 18 -6.65 -3.55 -7.69
C ILE A 18 -5.16 -3.57 -7.41
N SER A 19 -4.38 -2.65 -8.00
CA SER A 19 -2.95 -2.53 -7.71
C SER A 19 -2.70 -1.56 -6.55
N TYR A 20 -1.77 -1.92 -5.66
CA TYR A 20 -1.28 -1.04 -4.59
C TYR A 20 0.21 -0.69 -4.84
N PRO A 21 0.49 0.27 -5.75
CA PRO A 21 1.86 0.64 -6.09
C PRO A 21 2.56 1.30 -4.89
N GLY A 22 3.82 0.92 -4.64
CA GLY A 22 4.61 1.43 -3.51
C GLY A 22 4.46 0.60 -2.22
N CYS A 23 3.61 -0.42 -2.24
CA CYS A 23 3.43 -1.36 -1.14
C CYS A 23 4.27 -2.66 -1.31
N GLU A 24 5.12 -2.74 -2.34
CA GLU A 24 6.00 -3.87 -2.59
C GLU A 24 7.17 -3.96 -1.60
N LYS A 25 7.60 -5.18 -1.27
CA LYS A 25 8.79 -5.41 -0.42
C LYS A 25 10.05 -5.07 -1.22
N ASP A 26 11.10 -4.58 -0.55
CA ASP A 26 12.40 -4.38 -1.23
C ASP A 26 13.01 -5.70 -1.71
N SER A 27 12.77 -6.77 -0.95
CA SER A 27 13.25 -8.12 -1.26
C SER A 27 12.43 -8.79 -2.37
N ASP A 28 11.20 -8.33 -2.60
CA ASP A 28 10.29 -8.86 -3.62
C ASP A 28 9.52 -7.71 -4.30
N PRO A 29 9.97 -7.26 -5.49
CA PRO A 29 9.37 -6.14 -6.22
C PRO A 29 8.09 -6.54 -6.97
N THR A 30 7.51 -7.71 -6.69
CA THR A 30 6.27 -8.16 -7.32
C THR A 30 5.14 -7.19 -6.97
N PRO A 31 4.40 -6.65 -7.98
CA PRO A 31 3.30 -5.74 -7.74
C PRO A 31 2.26 -6.36 -6.81
N LEU A 32 1.85 -5.61 -5.79
CA LEU A 32 0.79 -6.07 -4.90
C LEU A 32 -0.57 -5.87 -5.57
N ILE A 33 -1.27 -6.98 -5.80
CA ILE A 33 -2.56 -7.01 -6.50
C ILE A 33 -3.63 -7.61 -5.58
N GLY A 34 -4.71 -6.86 -5.36
CA GLY A 34 -5.95 -7.35 -4.77
C GLY A 34 -6.93 -7.85 -5.82
N TRP A 35 -7.80 -8.77 -5.43
CA TRP A 35 -8.89 -9.27 -6.26
C TRP A 35 -10.04 -8.26 -6.30
N ALA A 36 -10.50 -7.80 -7.47
CA ALA A 36 -11.53 -6.75 -7.52
C ALA A 36 -12.96 -7.21 -7.25
N GLY A 37 -13.18 -8.51 -7.01
CA GLY A 37 -14.47 -8.97 -6.49
C GLY A 37 -14.66 -8.72 -4.98
N TRP A 38 -13.67 -8.14 -4.29
CA TRP A 38 -13.81 -7.71 -2.91
C TRP A 38 -14.77 -6.52 -2.78
N ASN A 39 -15.66 -6.58 -1.79
CA ASN A 39 -16.40 -5.40 -1.35
C ASN A 39 -15.50 -4.45 -0.54
N HIS A 40 -15.98 -3.23 -0.25
CA HIS A 40 -15.21 -2.20 0.45
C HIS A 40 -14.72 -2.68 1.84
N LEU A 41 -15.54 -3.47 2.54
CA LEU A 41 -15.19 -4.08 3.83
C LEU A 41 -14.00 -5.04 3.69
N GLN A 42 -14.06 -5.98 2.75
CA GLN A 42 -12.98 -6.94 2.48
C GLN A 42 -11.70 -6.23 2.05
N ARG A 43 -11.82 -5.18 1.25
CA ARG A 43 -10.68 -4.37 0.81
C ARG A 43 -10.03 -3.63 1.98
N ALA A 44 -10.81 -3.03 2.88
CA ALA A 44 -10.29 -2.36 4.07
C ALA A 44 -9.59 -3.33 5.02
N GLN A 45 -10.17 -4.51 5.26
CA GLN A 45 -9.55 -5.57 6.05
C GLN A 45 -8.21 -6.00 5.48
N ALA A 46 -8.14 -6.24 4.16
CA ALA A 46 -6.90 -6.62 3.50
C ALA A 46 -5.80 -5.53 3.64
N ILE A 47 -6.16 -4.25 3.48
CA ILE A 47 -5.23 -3.13 3.65
C ILE A 47 -4.71 -3.08 5.09
N ILE A 48 -5.57 -3.24 6.10
CA ILE A 48 -5.16 -3.22 7.51
C ILE A 48 -4.25 -4.40 7.83
N SER A 49 -4.59 -5.61 7.40
CA SER A 49 -3.73 -6.78 7.62
C SER A 49 -2.35 -6.58 7.03
N LEU A 50 -2.28 -6.09 5.79
CA LEU A 50 -1.02 -5.76 5.12
C LEU A 50 -0.26 -4.65 5.87
N TYR A 51 -0.94 -3.59 6.28
CA TYR A 51 -0.35 -2.49 7.03
C TYR A 51 0.31 -2.98 8.31
N GLN A 52 -0.38 -3.84 9.06
CA GLN A 52 0.14 -4.39 10.30
C GLN A 52 1.36 -5.27 10.05
N GLU A 53 1.31 -6.18 9.07
CA GLU A 53 2.48 -6.99 8.66
C GLU A 53 3.70 -6.09 8.38
N ARG A 54 3.52 -5.06 7.54
CA ARG A 54 4.60 -4.13 7.16
C ARG A 54 5.13 -3.31 8.33
N LYS A 55 4.25 -2.89 9.25
CA LYS A 55 4.61 -2.13 10.43
C LYS A 55 5.36 -2.99 11.46
N THR A 56 4.91 -4.22 11.70
CA THR A 56 5.44 -5.05 12.81
C THR A 56 6.54 -5.99 12.38
N GLU A 57 6.43 -6.64 11.22
CA GLU A 57 7.41 -7.63 10.76
C GLU A 57 8.54 -6.97 9.98
N ASP A 58 8.18 -6.09 9.03
CA ASP A 58 9.15 -5.43 8.15
C ASP A 58 9.68 -4.10 8.73
N GLY A 59 9.08 -3.59 9.82
CA GLY A 59 9.52 -2.37 10.51
C GLY A 59 9.45 -1.10 9.66
N TRP A 60 8.49 -1.01 8.75
CA TRP A 60 8.41 0.09 7.79
C TRP A 60 8.20 1.45 8.45
N PRO A 61 8.85 2.52 7.94
CA PRO A 61 8.64 3.87 8.42
C PRO A 61 7.31 4.46 7.89
N ALA A 62 6.85 5.54 8.53
CA ALA A 62 5.57 6.18 8.25
C ALA A 62 5.38 6.54 6.77
N GLU A 63 6.41 7.05 6.11
CA GLU A 63 6.37 7.47 4.70
C GLU A 63 6.04 6.30 3.76
N ARG A 64 6.45 5.09 4.14
CA ARG A 64 6.25 3.88 3.36
C ARG A 64 4.90 3.21 3.66
N LEU A 65 4.37 3.44 4.85
CA LEU A 65 3.04 3.02 5.27
C LEU A 65 1.93 3.97 4.77
N MET A 66 2.27 5.23 4.48
CA MET A 66 1.39 6.28 3.97
C MET A 66 0.42 5.83 2.86
N PRO A 67 0.84 5.17 1.76
CA PRO A 67 -0.08 4.74 0.70
C PRO A 67 -1.22 3.83 1.19
N MET A 68 -0.98 3.03 2.23
CA MET A 68 -2.00 2.15 2.80
C MET A 68 -3.02 2.94 3.61
N LEU A 69 -2.58 3.94 4.38
CA LEU A 69 -3.47 4.83 5.13
C LEU A 69 -4.33 5.69 4.18
N VAL A 70 -3.75 6.16 3.07
CA VAL A 70 -4.49 6.85 2.01
C VAL A 70 -5.54 5.93 1.40
N GLY A 71 -5.15 4.70 1.02
CA GLY A 71 -6.09 3.73 0.46
C GLY A 71 -7.22 3.35 1.42
N LEU A 72 -6.94 3.30 2.74
CA LEU A 72 -7.96 3.08 3.75
C LEU A 72 -8.90 4.28 3.89
N HIS A 73 -8.38 5.51 3.86
CA HIS A 73 -9.16 6.74 3.91
C HIS A 73 -10.14 6.86 2.72
N GLU A 74 -9.69 6.53 1.50
CA GLU A 74 -10.54 6.52 0.30
C GLU A 74 -11.73 5.55 0.40
N LEU A 75 -11.61 4.49 1.22
CA LEU A 75 -12.68 3.54 1.45
C LEU A 75 -13.66 3.98 2.54
N MET A 76 -13.30 4.93 3.39
CA MET A 76 -14.14 5.35 4.54
C MET A 76 -15.53 5.77 4.10
N PHE A 77 -15.63 6.59 3.04
CA PHE A 77 -16.93 7.04 2.52
C PHE A 77 -17.85 5.87 2.18
N TRP A 78 -17.32 4.84 1.50
CA TRP A 78 -18.11 3.68 1.10
C TRP A 78 -18.46 2.76 2.27
N LEU A 79 -17.58 2.67 3.26
CA LEU A 79 -17.82 1.93 4.50
C LEU A 79 -18.93 2.59 5.32
N GLU A 80 -18.93 3.92 5.42
CA GLU A 80 -19.99 4.66 6.11
C GLU A 80 -21.34 4.51 5.41
N LEU A 81 -21.35 4.56 4.07
CA LEU A 81 -22.57 4.49 3.28
C LEU A 81 -23.21 3.09 3.27
N TRP A 82 -22.40 2.02 3.19
CA TRP A 82 -22.91 0.66 2.95
C TRP A 82 -22.63 -0.34 4.08
N HIS A 83 -21.69 -0.05 4.98
CA HIS A 83 -21.24 -0.95 6.04
C HIS A 83 -21.30 -0.31 7.44
N SER A 84 -22.19 0.68 7.64
CA SER A 84 -22.41 1.35 8.92
C SER A 84 -23.29 0.56 9.90
N LYS A 85 -24.01 -0.46 9.43
CA LYS A 85 -24.88 -1.26 10.29
C LYS A 85 -24.13 -2.50 10.81
N PRO A 86 -24.10 -2.73 12.13
CA PRO A 86 -23.55 -3.98 12.66
C PRO A 86 -24.46 -5.16 12.30
N GLU A 87 -23.86 -6.28 11.91
CA GLU A 87 -24.58 -7.55 11.89
C GLU A 87 -24.70 -8.08 13.33
N SER A 88 -25.93 -8.26 13.79
CA SER A 88 -26.34 -8.95 15.02
C SER A 88 -25.34 -8.90 16.19
N GLY A 89 -25.23 -7.73 16.84
CA GLY A 89 -24.44 -7.57 18.07
C GLY A 89 -22.95 -7.31 17.88
N SER A 90 -22.45 -7.29 16.64
CA SER A 90 -21.09 -6.83 16.34
C SER A 90 -20.94 -5.30 16.49
N GLN A 91 -19.71 -4.80 16.55
CA GLN A 91 -19.44 -3.37 16.41
C GLN A 91 -19.67 -2.91 14.96
N ASN A 92 -19.94 -1.61 14.79
CA ASN A 92 -20.06 -0.98 13.48
C ASN A 92 -18.68 -1.03 12.77
N PRO A 93 -18.53 -1.80 11.67
CA PRO A 93 -17.24 -1.97 10.99
C PRO A 93 -16.65 -0.63 10.53
N SER A 94 -17.48 0.28 10.03
CA SER A 94 -17.02 1.61 9.60
C SER A 94 -16.41 2.42 10.76
N ALA A 95 -16.99 2.33 11.95
CA ALA A 95 -16.49 3.03 13.12
C ALA A 95 -15.17 2.43 13.61
N GLU A 96 -15.01 1.11 13.53
CA GLU A 96 -13.77 0.41 13.90
C GLU A 96 -12.61 0.82 12.98
N PHE A 97 -12.83 0.82 11.67
CA PHE A 97 -11.80 1.25 10.72
C PHE A 97 -11.45 2.73 10.85
N LYS A 98 -12.45 3.58 11.14
CA LYS A 98 -12.19 4.98 11.44
C LYS A 98 -11.33 5.15 12.69
N ALA A 99 -11.66 4.44 13.77
CA ALA A 99 -10.87 4.49 15.00
C ALA A 99 -9.43 4.01 14.78
N PHE A 100 -9.24 2.95 13.99
CA PHE A 100 -7.92 2.48 13.59
C PHE A 100 -7.14 3.56 12.82
N LEU A 101 -7.76 4.16 11.79
CA LEU A 101 -7.15 5.20 10.99
C LEU A 101 -6.75 6.40 11.86
N ASP A 102 -7.64 6.88 12.73
CA ASP A 102 -7.39 8.01 13.63
C ASP A 102 -6.22 7.71 14.60
N ALA A 103 -6.13 6.48 15.12
CA ALA A 103 -5.03 6.06 16.00
C ALA A 103 -3.67 6.01 15.28
N GLU A 104 -3.64 5.53 14.04
CA GLU A 104 -2.40 5.47 13.26
C GLU A 104 -1.96 6.87 12.81
N LEU A 105 -2.89 7.74 12.42
CA LEU A 105 -2.57 9.15 12.12
C LEU A 105 -1.97 9.86 13.34
N ALA A 106 -2.56 9.65 14.52
CA ALA A 106 -2.00 10.20 15.76
C ALA A 106 -0.60 9.66 16.06
N THR A 107 -0.37 8.37 15.84
CA THR A 107 0.94 7.72 16.05
C THR A 107 2.02 8.31 15.15
N HIS A 108 1.69 8.56 13.88
CA HIS A 108 2.63 9.11 12.90
C HIS A 108 2.64 10.64 12.83
N LYS A 109 1.83 11.32 13.66
CA LYS A 109 1.64 12.78 13.66
C LYS A 109 1.19 13.32 12.30
N LEU A 110 0.32 12.57 11.63
CA LEU A 110 -0.27 12.91 10.34
C LEU A 110 -1.71 13.42 10.53
N SER A 111 -2.20 14.16 9.55
CA SER A 111 -3.58 14.62 9.46
C SER A 111 -4.31 14.03 8.25
N ILE A 112 -5.64 14.13 8.23
CA ILE A 112 -6.44 13.79 7.05
C ILE A 112 -6.02 14.62 5.83
N SER A 113 -5.70 15.90 6.02
CA SER A 113 -5.22 16.77 4.94
C SER A 113 -3.92 16.26 4.32
N ASP A 114 -3.04 15.62 5.11
CA ASP A 114 -1.82 15.01 4.59
C ASP A 114 -2.14 13.81 3.70
N LEU A 115 -3.17 13.02 4.04
CA LEU A 115 -3.65 11.92 3.20
C LEU A 115 -4.22 12.44 1.88
N GLU A 116 -5.03 13.50 1.93
CA GLU A 116 -5.65 14.11 0.74
C GLU A 116 -4.63 14.78 -0.19
N ALA A 117 -3.57 15.35 0.39
CA ALA A 117 -2.47 15.97 -0.34
C ALA A 117 -1.49 14.95 -0.95
N TRP A 118 -1.44 13.72 -0.41
CA TRP A 118 -0.48 12.71 -0.84
C TRP A 118 -0.69 12.30 -2.29
N ARG A 119 0.41 12.12 -3.03
CA ARG A 119 0.40 11.62 -4.40
C ARG A 119 1.46 10.53 -4.56
N PRO A 120 1.20 9.49 -5.35
CA PRO A 120 2.16 8.42 -5.57
C PRO A 120 3.44 8.98 -6.23
N PRO A 121 4.64 8.53 -5.79
CA PRO A 121 5.89 8.98 -6.40
C PRO A 121 5.94 8.54 -7.87
N THR A 122 6.33 9.46 -8.76
CA THR A 122 6.48 9.15 -10.17
C THR A 122 7.59 8.12 -10.36
N ARG A 123 7.33 7.09 -11.18
CA ARG A 123 8.18 5.88 -11.38
C ARG A 123 9.66 6.18 -11.68
N SER A 124 9.98 7.39 -12.14
CA SER A 124 11.33 7.87 -12.42
C SER A 124 12.19 8.05 -11.16
N ALA A 125 11.60 8.31 -9.98
CA ALA A 125 12.34 8.56 -8.74
C ALA A 125 12.85 7.27 -8.06
N ALA A 126 12.13 6.15 -8.19
CA ALA A 126 12.51 4.87 -7.59
C ALA A 126 13.81 4.28 -8.18
N SER A 127 14.20 4.69 -9.39
CA SER A 127 15.41 4.19 -10.07
C SER A 127 16.74 4.72 -9.53
N LYS A 128 16.72 5.76 -8.67
CA LYS A 128 17.95 6.41 -8.18
C LYS A 128 18.43 5.95 -6.79
N ALA A 129 17.62 5.22 -6.04
CA ALA A 129 17.98 4.78 -4.68
C ALA A 129 18.88 3.52 -4.62
N GLY A 130 19.10 2.83 -5.75
CA GLY A 130 19.76 1.51 -5.76
C GLY A 130 21.21 1.44 -6.26
N LYS A 131 21.87 2.55 -6.64
CA LYS A 131 23.26 2.50 -7.14
C LYS A 131 24.27 2.93 -6.07
N SER A 132 24.54 2.04 -5.13
CA SER A 132 25.80 2.11 -4.36
C SER A 132 26.96 1.68 -5.25
N PRO A 133 28.09 2.42 -5.29
CA PRO A 133 29.22 2.07 -6.13
C PRO A 133 29.90 0.81 -5.59
N ARG A 134 29.95 -0.24 -6.42
CA ARG A 134 30.66 -1.49 -6.11
C ARG A 134 32.17 -1.18 -5.99
N LYS A 135 32.68 -1.14 -4.75
CA LYS A 135 34.12 -1.04 -4.45
C LYS A 135 34.80 -2.26 -5.08
N ARG A 136 35.69 -2.05 -6.06
CA ARG A 136 36.56 -3.11 -6.58
C ARG A 136 37.53 -3.50 -5.45
N GLN A 137 37.47 -4.74 -4.99
CA GLN A 137 38.49 -5.30 -4.12
C GLN A 137 39.75 -5.56 -4.96
N ALA A 138 40.88 -5.03 -4.51
CA ALA A 138 42.19 -5.35 -5.06
C ALA A 138 42.60 -6.75 -4.59
N THR A 139 43.08 -7.57 -5.51
CA THR A 139 43.68 -8.88 -5.27
C THR A 139 45.00 -8.73 -4.49
N PRO A 140 45.32 -9.59 -3.50
CA PRO A 140 46.63 -9.56 -2.85
C PRO A 140 47.67 -10.18 -3.79
N GLU A 141 48.80 -9.48 -4.01
CA GLU A 141 49.99 -10.07 -4.65
C GLU A 141 50.72 -10.98 -3.64
N GLU A 142 51.06 -12.20 -4.08
CA GLU A 142 51.86 -13.17 -3.33
C GLU A 142 53.33 -12.75 -3.21
N PRO A 143 54.04 -13.15 -2.14
CA PRO A 143 55.42 -12.75 -1.92
C PRO A 143 56.39 -13.52 -2.82
N SER A 144 57.26 -12.77 -3.51
CA SER A 144 58.31 -13.30 -4.38
C SER A 144 59.39 -14.02 -3.56
N TYR A 145 59.69 -15.28 -3.90
CA TYR A 145 60.86 -15.99 -3.40
C TYR A 145 62.09 -15.61 -4.24
N GLU A 146 63.20 -15.30 -3.56
CA GLU A 146 64.50 -14.96 -4.15
C GLU A 146 65.13 -16.13 -4.93
N GLY A 147 65.92 -15.77 -5.95
CA GLY A 147 66.86 -16.62 -6.67
C GLY A 147 68.00 -15.78 -7.23
#